data_AF-A0A831NQX5-F1
#
_entry.id   AF-A0A831NQX5-F1
#
_cell.length_a   1.000
_cell.length_b   1.000
_cell.length_c   1.000
_cell.angle_alpha   90.00
_cell.angle_beta   90.00
_cell.angle_gamma   90.00
#
_symmetry.space_group_name_H-M   'P 1'
#
loop_
_entity.id
_entity.type
_entity.pdbx_description
1 polymer ?
#
loop_
_entity_poly.entity_id
_entity_poly.type
_entity_poly.pdbx_seq_one_letter_code
_entity_poly.pdbx_strand_id
1 'polypeptide(L)'
;MLINKTKGKVWTGRVKIADTFFKRFRGLMLTPNVNYALVFILPSETRLNASIHMFFMLQSIDVIFLDSSREVVDLKRARPWRFYVPKEGAKY
;
A
#
# COMPACT_ATOMS: atom_id res chain seq x y z
N MET A 1 13.45 2.76 -5.38
CA MET A 1 13.98 3.05 -4.03
C MET A 1 12.88 3.76 -3.23
N LEU A 2 12.63 3.35 -1.98
CA LEU A 2 11.69 4.05 -1.09
C LEU A 2 12.51 4.79 -0.01
N ILE A 3 12.22 6.08 0.17
CA ILE A 3 12.91 6.93 1.14
C ILE A 3 11.86 7.66 1.97
N ASN A 4 11.97 7.56 3.29
CA ASN A 4 11.31 8.47 4.19
C ASN A 4 12.20 9.71 4.36
N LYS A 5 11.85 10.80 3.68
CA LYS A 5 12.64 12.04 3.68
C LYS A 5 12.70 12.70 5.06
N THR A 6 11.61 12.72 5.80
CA THR A 6 11.53 13.41 7.11
C THR A 6 12.35 12.72 8.19
N LYS A 7 12.55 11.41 8.08
CA LYS A 7 13.35 10.60 9.01
C LYS A 7 14.72 10.20 8.47
N GLY A 8 15.06 10.60 7.25
CA GLY A 8 16.30 10.19 6.58
C GLY A 8 16.47 8.67 6.45
N LYS A 9 15.37 7.90 6.43
CA LYS A 9 15.43 6.43 6.38
C LYS A 9 15.22 5.92 4.97
N VAL A 10 16.05 4.96 4.56
CA VAL A 10 15.98 4.33 3.23
C VAL A 10 15.56 2.87 3.38
N TRP A 11 14.58 2.45 2.58
CA TRP A 11 14.25 1.03 2.44
C TRP A 11 15.25 0.37 1.51
N THR A 12 16.01 -0.58 2.04
CA THR A 12 17.05 -1.34 1.31
C THR A 12 16.52 -2.63 0.69
N GLY A 13 15.29 -3.03 1.02
CA GLY A 13 14.67 -4.24 0.48
C GLY A 13 14.13 -4.07 -0.94
N ARG A 14 13.61 -5.18 -1.48
CA ARG A 14 12.96 -5.17 -2.80
C ARG A 14 11.70 -4.31 -2.79
N VAL A 15 11.44 -3.66 -3.92
CA VAL A 15 10.21 -2.90 -4.18
C VAL A 15 9.59 -3.42 -5.47
N LYS A 16 8.30 -3.74 -5.44
CA LYS A 16 7.52 -4.11 -6.62
C LYS A 16 6.43 -3.06 -6.86
N ILE A 17 6.00 -2.94 -8.12
CA ILE A 17 4.97 -1.98 -8.53
C ILE A 17 3.72 -2.74 -9.00
N ALA A 18 2.56 -2.29 -8.51
CA ALA A 18 1.23 -2.69 -8.96
C ALA A 18 0.55 -1.54 -9.70
N ASP A 19 0.82 -1.46 -11.00
CA ASP A 19 0.36 -0.42 -11.95
C ASP A 19 -0.88 -0.84 -12.75
N THR A 20 -1.14 -2.15 -12.87
CA THR A 20 -2.34 -2.69 -13.51
C THR A 20 -3.40 -3.10 -12.49
N PHE A 21 -4.67 -3.14 -12.94
CA PHE A 21 -5.79 -3.57 -12.11
C PHE A 21 -5.54 -4.95 -11.47
N PHE A 22 -5.12 -5.94 -12.26
CA PHE A 22 -4.88 -7.30 -11.76
C PHE A 22 -3.72 -7.37 -10.74
N LYS A 23 -2.65 -6.59 -10.93
CA LYS A 23 -1.56 -6.53 -9.93
C LYS A 23 -2.05 -5.93 -8.61
N ARG A 24 -2.87 -4.87 -8.66
CA ARG A 24 -3.46 -4.23 -7.48
C ARG A 24 -4.47 -5.15 -6.78
N PHE A 25 -5.38 -5.74 -7.54
CA PHE A 25 -6.38 -6.69 -7.02
C PHE A 25 -5.71 -7.89 -6.35
N ARG A 26 -4.68 -8.48 -6.97
CA ARG A 26 -3.89 -9.58 -6.38
C ARG A 26 -3.17 -9.14 -5.11
N GLY A 27 -2.51 -7.99 -5.14
CA GLY A 27 -1.72 -7.47 -4.03
C GLY A 27 -0.73 -8.49 -3.45
N LEU A 28 -0.83 -8.70 -2.13
CA LEU A 28 -0.04 -9.63 -1.34
C LEU A 28 -0.84 -10.87 -0.90
N MET A 29 -2.00 -11.13 -1.51
CA MET A 29 -2.83 -12.28 -1.16
C MET A 29 -2.05 -13.59 -1.25
N LEU A 30 -2.35 -14.50 -0.32
CA LEU A 30 -1.75 -15.83 -0.25
C LEU A 30 -0.21 -15.84 -0.26
N THR A 31 0.42 -14.75 0.23
CA THR A 31 1.87 -14.63 0.34
C THR A 31 2.29 -14.91 1.79
N PRO A 32 2.88 -16.08 2.10
CA PRO A 32 3.19 -16.46 3.49
C PRO A 32 4.28 -15.59 4.11
N ASN A 33 5.27 -15.17 3.30
CA ASN A 33 6.37 -14.31 3.73
C ASN A 33 6.44 -13.06 2.83
N VAL A 34 5.91 -11.94 3.32
CA VAL A 34 6.02 -10.64 2.66
C VAL A 34 7.40 -10.05 2.98
N ASN A 35 8.33 -10.19 2.04
CA ASN A 35 9.73 -9.72 2.16
C ASN A 35 10.08 -8.57 1.21
N TYR A 36 9.07 -7.85 0.71
CA TYR A 36 9.23 -6.71 -0.20
C TYR A 36 8.11 -5.69 0.02
N ALA A 37 8.38 -4.44 -0.32
CA ALA A 37 7.34 -3.41 -0.37
C ALA A 37 6.62 -3.49 -1.72
N LEU A 38 5.29 -3.45 -1.69
CA LEU A 38 4.46 -3.38 -2.90
C LEU A 38 3.84 -1.97 -2.98
N VAL A 39 4.23 -1.21 -4.01
CA VAL A 39 3.70 0.13 -4.25
C VAL A 39 2.56 0.03 -5.24
N PHE A 40 1.40 0.55 -4.86
CA PHE A 40 0.26 0.65 -5.77
C PHE A 40 0.42 1.95 -6.56
N ILE A 41 0.08 1.94 -7.85
CA ILE A 41 -0.09 3.17 -8.62
C ILE A 41 -1.57 3.21 -8.99
N LEU A 42 -2.30 4.12 -8.34
CA LEU A 42 -3.74 4.21 -8.48
C LEU A 42 -4.12 5.08 -9.69
N PRO A 43 -5.18 4.72 -10.43
CA PRO A 43 -5.58 5.47 -11.62
C PRO A 43 -6.04 6.89 -11.27
N SER A 44 -6.70 7.06 -10.13
CA SER A 44 -7.20 8.36 -9.64
C SER A 44 -7.02 8.46 -8.14
N GLU A 45 -6.64 9.66 -7.68
CA GLU A 45 -6.37 9.99 -6.28
C GLU A 45 -7.68 10.25 -5.54
N THR A 46 -8.32 9.18 -5.06
CA THR A 46 -9.53 9.25 -4.27
C THR A 46 -9.48 8.25 -3.13
N ARG A 47 -10.24 8.52 -2.07
CA ARG A 47 -10.36 7.60 -0.92
C ARG A 47 -10.87 6.23 -1.36
N LEU A 48 -11.85 6.21 -2.27
CA LEU A 48 -12.46 4.98 -2.75
C LEU A 48 -11.49 4.14 -3.59
N ASN A 49 -10.75 4.75 -4.52
CA ASN A 49 -9.76 4.02 -5.33
C ASN A 49 -8.58 3.51 -4.50
N ALA A 50 -8.24 4.22 -3.44
CA ALA A 50 -7.20 3.83 -2.51
C ALA A 50 -7.68 2.81 -1.46
N SER A 51 -8.95 2.43 -1.45
CA SER A 51 -9.44 1.41 -0.52
C SER A 51 -8.74 0.08 -0.79
N ILE A 52 -8.36 -0.62 0.28
CA ILE A 52 -7.78 -1.96 0.19
C ILE A 52 -8.68 -2.98 0.89
N HIS A 53 -8.75 -4.17 0.30
CA HIS A 53 -9.27 -5.35 0.97
C HIS A 53 -8.12 -6.15 1.59
N MET A 54 -8.41 -6.81 2.70
CA MET A 54 -7.50 -7.75 3.36
C MET A 54 -8.02 -9.19 3.29
N PHE A 55 -8.91 -9.49 2.33
CA PHE A 55 -9.30 -10.87 2.02
C PHE A 55 -8.12 -11.67 1.50
N PHE A 56 -8.06 -12.95 1.86
CA PHE A 56 -6.99 -13.89 1.49
C PHE A 56 -5.57 -13.48 1.93
N MET A 57 -5.46 -12.52 2.85
CA MET A 57 -4.19 -12.14 3.48
C MET A 57 -3.86 -13.12 4.61
N LEU A 58 -2.66 -13.69 4.58
CA LEU A 58 -2.20 -14.66 5.59
C LEU A 58 -1.60 -13.98 6.82
N GLN A 59 -1.34 -12.68 6.76
CA GLN A 59 -0.74 -11.89 7.83
C GLN A 59 -1.22 -10.44 7.80
N SER A 60 -1.06 -9.73 8.91
CA SER A 60 -1.29 -8.29 8.96
C SER A 60 -0.14 -7.55 8.29
N ILE A 61 -0.43 -6.46 7.57
CA ILE A 61 0.58 -5.62 6.89
C ILE A 61 0.46 -4.17 7.33
N ASP A 62 1.55 -3.43 7.20
CA ASP A 62 1.53 -1.98 7.37
C ASP A 62 1.30 -1.33 6.01
N VAL A 63 0.37 -0.38 5.99
CA VAL A 63 -0.04 0.32 4.78
C VAL A 63 0.16 1.80 4.98
N ILE A 64 0.90 2.40 4.06
CA ILE A 64 1.20 3.82 4.01
C ILE A 64 0.52 4.36 2.78
N PHE A 65 -0.45 5.24 2.99
CA PHE A 65 -1.18 5.89 1.91
C PHE A 65 -0.51 7.23 1.61
N LEU A 66 -0.18 7.46 0.34
CA LEU A 66 0.45 8.70 -0.11
C LEU A 66 -0.39 9.41 -1.16
N ASP A 67 -0.43 10.74 -1.11
CA ASP A 67 -1.00 11.56 -2.18
C ASP A 67 -0.07 11.62 -3.42
N SER A 68 -0.46 12.37 -4.46
CA SER A 68 0.37 12.60 -5.66
C SER A 68 1.68 13.35 -5.38
N SER A 69 1.72 14.16 -4.32
CA SER A 69 2.92 14.86 -3.84
C SER A 69 3.85 13.93 -3.04
N ARG A 70 3.44 12.69 -2.78
CA ARG A 70 4.12 11.67 -1.98
C ARG A 70 4.17 12.00 -0.48
N GLU A 71 3.22 12.81 -0.02
CA GLU A 71 2.99 13.08 1.39
C GLU A 71 2.11 12.01 2.01
N VAL A 72 2.37 11.67 3.27
CA VAL A 72 1.63 10.62 3.98
C VAL A 72 0.28 11.15 4.43
N VAL A 73 -0.79 10.60 3.86
CA VAL A 73 -2.18 10.98 4.20
C VAL A 73 -2.83 10.04 5.22
N ASP A 74 -2.36 8.80 5.30
CA ASP A 74 -2.82 7.87 6.32
C ASP A 74 -1.82 6.72 6.55
N LEU A 75 -1.88 6.13 7.74
CA LEU A 75 -1.08 4.98 8.15
C LEU A 75 -1.99 3.97 8.83
N LYS A 76 -1.96 2.71 8.39
CA LYS A 76 -2.80 1.66 8.98
C LYS A 76 -2.04 0.36 9.15
N ARG A 77 -2.25 -0.27 10.31
CA ARG A 77 -1.97 -1.69 10.54
C ARG A 77 -3.16 -2.51 10.05
N ALA A 78 -3.11 -2.97 8.80
CA ALA A 78 -4.20 -3.67 8.16
C ALA A 78 -4.22 -5.16 8.60
N ARG A 79 -5.36 -5.62 9.12
CA ARG A 79 -5.57 -6.99 9.61
C ARG A 79 -6.36 -7.82 8.58
N PRO A 80 -6.13 -9.13 8.49
CA PRO A 80 -6.89 -10.03 7.60
C PRO A 80 -8.41 -9.89 7.74
N TRP A 81 -9.13 -10.16 6.65
CA TRP A 81 -10.60 -10.22 6.60
C TRP A 81 -11.32 -8.89 6.89
N ARG A 82 -10.68 -7.77 6.54
CA ARG A 82 -11.23 -6.41 6.71
C ARG A 82 -11.03 -5.56 5.47
N PHE A 83 -11.77 -4.46 5.42
CA PHE A 83 -11.53 -3.38 4.46
C PHE A 83 -10.95 -2.16 5.17
N TYR A 84 -10.14 -1.40 4.43
CA TYR A 84 -9.57 -0.16 4.91
C TYR A 84 -9.71 0.92 3.85
N VAL A 85 -10.27 2.05 4.27
CA VAL A 85 -10.37 3.28 3.47
C VAL A 85 -9.47 4.33 4.12
N PRO A 86 -8.59 5.00 3.37
CA PRO A 86 -7.75 6.06 3.94
C PRO A 86 -8.56 7.28 4.38
N LYS A 87 -7.95 8.10 5.23
CA LYS A 87 -8.51 9.37 5.68
C LYS A 87 -8.74 10.35 4.53
N GLU A 88 -7.79 10.45 3.61
CA GLU A 88 -7.83 11.35 2.44
C GLU A 88 -7.52 10.58 1.15
N GLY A 89 -7.59 11.26 0.00
CA GLY A 89 -7.27 10.66 -1.30
C GLY A 89 -5.80 10.22 -1.34
N ALA A 90 -5.55 9.05 -1.91
CA ALA A 90 -4.19 8.55 -2.11
C ALA A 90 -3.98 8.12 -3.56
N LYS A 91 -2.77 8.37 -4.05
CA LYS A 91 -2.27 7.99 -5.37
C LYS A 91 -1.38 6.74 -5.29
N TYR A 92 -0.74 6.51 -4.14
CA TYR A 92 0.16 5.39 -3.88
C TYR A 92 -0.11 4.67 -2.56
#